data_AF-A0A4R6QCL4-F1
#
_entry.id   AF-A0A4R6QCL4-F1
#
_cell.length_a   1.000
_cell.length_b   1.000
_cell.length_c   1.000
_cell.angle_alpha   90.00
_cell.angle_beta   90.00
_cell.angle_gamma   90.00
#
_symmetry.space_group_name_H-M   'P 1'
#
loop_
_entity.id
_entity.type
_entity.pdbx_description
1 polymer ?
#
loop_
_entity_poly.entity_id
_entity_poly.type
_entity_poly.pdbx_seq_one_letter_code
_entity_poly.pdbx_strand_id
1 'polypeptide(L)'
;MKNKLEIFKKAPDLLDEPEVQELLDYCERLEDELVDLKFEKEKSKELIMLDMIKEVINGCNAIEKEQLEHERFGYEAPNYQATISNLKSYIVEICRINKIYL
;
A
#
# COMPACT_ATOMS: atom_id res chain seq x y z
N MET A 1 20.31 -11.02 1.50
CA MET A 1 21.74 -10.75 1.76
C MET A 1 22.58 -10.96 0.49
N LYS A 2 23.84 -10.48 0.40
CA LYS A 2 24.82 -11.10 -0.53
C LYS A 2 25.09 -12.53 -0.08
N ASN A 3 25.42 -13.44 -1.00
CA ASN A 3 25.67 -14.83 -0.66
C ASN A 3 26.81 -14.95 0.37
N LYS A 4 26.59 -15.68 1.48
CA LYS A 4 27.59 -15.88 2.55
C LYS A 4 28.94 -16.39 2.02
N LEU A 5 28.94 -17.23 0.98
CA LEU A 5 30.15 -17.72 0.32
C LEU A 5 30.90 -16.62 -0.44
N GLU A 6 30.20 -15.59 -0.93
CA GLU A 6 30.85 -14.43 -1.56
C GLU A 6 31.45 -13.47 -0.52
N ILE A 7 30.80 -13.33 0.64
CA ILE A 7 31.27 -12.48 1.74
C ILE A 7 32.58 -13.03 2.30
N PHE A 8 32.66 -14.34 2.52
CA PHE A 8 33.82 -15.02 3.12
C PHE A 8 34.79 -15.61 2.08
N LYS A 9 34.70 -15.22 0.80
CA LYS A 9 35.50 -15.80 -0.30
C LYS A 9 37.03 -15.76 -0.07
N LYS A 10 37.52 -14.78 0.70
CA LYS A 10 38.95 -14.61 1.02
C LYS A 10 39.37 -15.24 2.35
N ALA A 11 38.42 -15.68 3.17
CA ALA A 11 38.66 -16.29 4.47
C ALA A 11 37.51 -17.26 4.78
N PRO A 12 37.47 -18.43 4.12
CA PRO A 12 36.38 -19.40 4.24
C PRO A 12 36.30 -19.98 5.66
N ASP A 13 37.45 -20.12 6.31
CA ASP A 13 37.61 -20.70 7.65
C ASP A 13 36.80 -19.93 8.72
N LEU A 14 36.54 -18.64 8.49
CA LEU A 14 35.70 -17.82 9.38
C LEU A 14 34.23 -18.26 9.37
N LEU A 15 33.78 -19.00 8.35
CA LEU A 15 32.43 -19.57 8.37
C LEU A 15 32.28 -20.62 9.46
N ASP A 16 33.34 -21.29 9.88
CA ASP A 16 33.27 -22.31 10.92
C ASP A 16 33.32 -21.72 12.34
N GLU A 17 33.61 -20.42 12.46
CA GLU A 17 33.65 -19.73 13.75
C GLU A 17 32.23 -19.59 14.34
N PRO A 18 32.05 -19.96 15.62
CA PRO A 18 30.72 -20.00 16.24
C PRO A 18 30.05 -18.64 16.27
N GLU A 19 30.79 -17.54 16.46
CA GLU A 19 30.26 -16.18 16.44
C GLU A 19 29.77 -15.76 15.05
N VAL A 20 30.41 -16.27 13.99
CA VAL A 20 30.00 -16.00 12.60
C VAL A 20 28.76 -16.79 12.25
N GLN A 21 28.66 -18.04 12.70
CA GLN A 21 27.44 -18.84 12.57
C GLN A 21 26.26 -18.17 13.29
N GLU A 22 26.44 -17.72 14.53
CA GLU A 22 25.39 -17.02 15.29
C GLU A 22 24.93 -15.73 14.59
N LEU A 23 25.87 -14.97 14.01
CA LEU A 23 25.55 -13.76 13.26
C LEU A 23 24.79 -14.08 11.96
N LEU A 24 25.17 -15.13 11.24
CA LEU A 24 24.47 -15.57 10.03
C LEU A 24 23.04 -16.02 10.35
N ASP A 25 22.85 -16.79 11.42
CA ASP A 25 21.53 -17.22 11.89
C ASP A 25 20.65 -16.03 12.32
N TYR A 26 21.23 -15.02 12.97
CA TYR A 26 20.52 -13.79 13.30
C TYR A 26 20.11 -13.00 12.04
N CYS A 27 21.01 -12.89 11.06
CA CYS A 27 20.71 -12.24 9.79
C CYS A 27 19.63 -12.98 8.99
N GLU A 28 19.68 -14.32 8.93
CA GLU A 28 18.65 -15.12 8.25
C GLU A 28 17.26 -14.91 8.91
N ARG A 29 17.17 -14.94 10.26
CA ARG A 29 15.92 -14.62 10.97
C ARG A 29 15.39 -13.22 10.70
N LEU A 30 16.28 -12.21 10.69
CA LEU A 30 15.89 -10.85 10.36
C LEU A 30 15.37 -10.72 8.93
N GLU A 31 15.94 -11.47 7.97
CA GLU A 31 15.47 -11.47 6.59
C GLU A 31 14.07 -12.08 6.46
N ASP A 32 13.78 -13.18 7.17
CA ASP A 32 12.45 -13.78 7.21
C ASP A 32 11.42 -12.82 7.82
N GLU A 33 11.73 -12.21 8.98
CA GLU A 33 10.86 -11.20 9.61
C GLU A 33 10.59 -10.00 8.68
N LEU A 34 11.59 -9.54 7.93
CA LEU A 34 11.43 -8.46 6.96
C LEU A 34 10.53 -8.85 5.79
N VAL A 35 10.59 -10.10 5.32
CA VAL A 35 9.72 -10.62 4.26
C VAL A 35 8.27 -10.66 4.76
N ASP A 36 8.03 -11.21 5.95
CA ASP A 36 6.69 -11.27 6.55
C ASP A 36 6.10 -9.87 6.75
N LEU A 37 6.87 -8.94 7.33
CA LEU A 37 6.45 -7.54 7.48
C LEU A 37 6.12 -6.88 6.14
N LYS A 38 6.88 -7.20 5.08
CA LYS A 38 6.60 -6.68 3.74
C LYS A 38 5.30 -7.25 3.19
N PHE A 39 5.04 -8.55 3.33
CA PHE A 39 3.78 -9.19 2.93
C PHE A 39 2.58 -8.63 3.68
N GLU A 40 2.68 -8.48 5.00
CA GLU A 40 1.61 -7.88 5.83
C GLU A 40 1.33 -6.44 5.39
N LYS A 41 2.38 -5.66 5.11
CA LYS A 41 2.25 -4.28 4.61
C LYS A 41 1.64 -4.22 3.22
N GLU A 42 1.99 -5.13 2.32
CA GLU A 42 1.38 -5.22 0.98
C GLU A 42 -0.12 -5.56 1.09
N LYS A 43 -0.47 -6.55 1.91
CA LYS A 43 -1.86 -6.90 2.21
C LYS A 43 -2.64 -5.73 2.82
N SER A 44 -2.01 -4.97 3.71
CA SER A 44 -2.59 -3.75 4.29
C SER A 44 -2.90 -2.70 3.22
N LYS A 45 -1.98 -2.46 2.28
CA LYS A 45 -2.20 -1.53 1.16
C LYS A 45 -3.30 -1.96 0.22
N GLU A 46 -3.41 -3.26 -0.08
CA GLU A 46 -4.49 -3.79 -0.90
C GLU A 46 -5.86 -3.51 -0.28
N LEU A 47 -6.01 -3.74 1.03
CA LEU A 47 -7.25 -3.44 1.76
C LEU A 47 -7.59 -1.95 1.71
N ILE A 48 -6.61 -1.07 1.91
CA ILE A 48 -6.79 0.38 1.80
C ILE A 48 -7.26 0.78 0.39
N MET A 49 -6.67 0.20 -0.65
CA MET A 49 -7.09 0.47 -2.04
C MET A 49 -8.51 -0.01 -2.31
N LEU A 50 -8.88 -1.19 -1.80
CA LEU A 50 -10.24 -1.72 -1.93
C LEU A 50 -11.26 -0.80 -1.25
N ASP A 51 -10.98 -0.32 -0.04
CA ASP A 51 -11.89 0.59 0.66
C ASP A 51 -11.99 1.96 -0.03
N MET A 52 -10.87 2.50 -0.51
CA MET A 52 -10.86 3.73 -1.31
C MET A 52 -11.72 3.59 -2.58
N ILE A 53 -11.63 2.46 -3.29
CA ILE A 53 -12.45 2.20 -4.49
C ILE A 53 -13.94 2.13 -4.13
N LYS A 54 -14.30 1.45 -3.02
CA LYS A 54 -15.70 1.39 -2.56
C LYS A 54 -16.24 2.79 -2.24
N GLU A 55 -15.45 3.62 -1.55
CA GLU A 55 -15.86 4.99 -1.23
C GLU A 55 -16.04 5.85 -2.49
N VAL A 56 -15.16 5.72 -3.48
CA VAL A 56 -15.29 6.37 -4.79
C VAL A 56 -16.58 5.95 -5.49
N ILE A 57 -16.88 4.66 -5.54
CA ILE A 57 -18.12 4.14 -6.14
C ILE A 57 -19.36 4.69 -5.42
N ASN A 58 -19.34 4.74 -4.09
CA ASN A 58 -20.44 5.30 -3.31
C ASN A 58 -20.64 6.80 -3.61
N GLY A 59 -19.56 7.55 -3.76
CA GLY A 59 -19.62 8.96 -4.17
C GLY A 59 -20.23 9.15 -5.55
N CYS A 60 -19.84 8.32 -6.53
CA CYS A 60 -20.44 8.34 -7.87
C CYS A 60 -21.94 8.03 -7.83
N ASN A 61 -22.35 6.99 -7.11
CA ASN A 61 -23.76 6.61 -6.97
C ASN A 61 -24.61 7.72 -6.32
N ALA A 62 -24.04 8.44 -5.35
CA ALA A 62 -24.72 9.56 -4.71
C ALA A 62 -24.98 10.71 -5.71
N ILE A 63 -23.99 11.06 -6.52
CA ILE A 63 -24.13 12.10 -7.55
C ILE A 63 -25.10 11.69 -8.65
N GLU A 64 -25.07 10.43 -9.10
CA GLU A 64 -26.06 9.93 -10.06
C GLU A 64 -27.48 10.04 -9.51
N LYS A 65 -27.66 9.76 -8.21
CA LYS A 65 -28.95 9.93 -7.55
C LYS A 65 -29.38 11.40 -7.52
N GLU A 66 -28.49 12.32 -7.13
CA GLU A 66 -28.79 13.77 -7.15
C GLU A 66 -29.16 14.25 -8.56
N GLN A 67 -28.47 13.76 -9.59
CA GLN A 67 -28.81 14.06 -10.97
C GLN A 67 -30.20 13.55 -11.36
N LEU A 68 -30.54 12.32 -11.00
CA LEU A 68 -31.87 11.76 -11.25
C LEU A 68 -32.96 12.57 -10.54
N GLU A 69 -32.69 13.04 -9.32
CA GLU A 69 -33.63 13.86 -8.57
C GLU A 69 -33.77 15.26 -9.19
N HIS A 70 -32.69 15.86 -9.69
CA HIS A 70 -32.73 17.08 -10.49
C HIS A 70 -33.62 16.90 -11.74
N GLU A 71 -33.40 15.84 -12.52
CA GLU A 71 -34.16 15.58 -13.75
C GLU A 71 -35.65 15.29 -13.49
N ARG A 72 -35.96 14.58 -12.40
CA ARG A 72 -37.34 14.18 -12.08
C ARG A 72 -38.15 15.25 -11.37
N PHE A 73 -37.51 16.01 -10.48
CA PHE A 73 -38.20 16.90 -9.55
C PHE A 73 -37.78 18.37 -9.70
N GLY A 74 -36.78 18.67 -10.53
CA GLY A 74 -36.29 20.04 -10.74
C GLY A 74 -35.51 20.60 -9.55
N TYR A 75 -34.93 19.73 -8.71
CA TYR A 75 -34.02 20.16 -7.63
C TYR A 75 -32.74 20.81 -8.18
N GLU A 76 -31.86 21.29 -7.32
CA GLU A 76 -30.58 21.83 -7.79
C GLU A 76 -29.74 20.75 -8.47
N ALA A 77 -29.10 21.11 -9.58
CA ALA A 77 -28.21 20.19 -10.28
C ALA A 77 -26.94 19.96 -9.45
N PRO A 78 -26.43 18.71 -9.40
CA PRO A 78 -25.19 18.41 -8.70
C PRO A 78 -24.01 19.18 -9.29
N ASN A 79 -23.12 19.66 -8.42
CA ASN A 79 -21.90 20.34 -8.84
C ASN A 79 -20.81 19.32 -9.22
N TYR A 80 -20.86 18.85 -10.48
CA TYR A 80 -19.91 17.88 -11.00
C TYR A 80 -18.45 18.32 -10.90
N GLN A 81 -18.17 19.59 -11.18
CA GLN A 81 -16.79 20.11 -11.15
C GLN A 81 -16.21 20.04 -9.74
N ALA A 82 -16.98 20.49 -8.74
CA ALA A 82 -16.58 20.40 -7.33
C ALA A 82 -16.44 18.95 -6.89
N THR A 83 -17.38 18.08 -7.27
CA THR A 83 -17.35 16.66 -6.90
C THR A 83 -16.13 15.94 -7.47
N ILE A 84 -15.81 16.13 -8.75
CA ILE A 84 -14.62 15.56 -9.39
C ILE A 84 -13.35 16.07 -8.71
N SER A 85 -13.30 17.36 -8.37
CA SER A 85 -12.17 17.95 -7.66
C SER A 85 -11.98 17.32 -6.28
N ASN A 86 -13.07 17.17 -5.52
CA ASN A 86 -13.08 16.55 -4.20
C ASN A 86 -12.64 15.08 -4.27
N LEU A 87 -13.15 14.32 -5.25
CA LEU A 87 -12.79 12.91 -5.46
C LEU A 87 -11.30 12.75 -5.75
N LYS A 88 -10.74 13.60 -6.62
CA LYS A 88 -9.30 13.62 -6.93
C LYS A 88 -8.47 13.93 -5.68
N SER A 89 -8.85 14.96 -4.92
CA SER A 89 -8.17 15.31 -3.67
C SER A 89 -8.21 14.18 -2.65
N TYR A 90 -9.36 13.52 -2.50
CA TYR A 90 -9.51 12.36 -1.63
C TYR A 90 -8.57 11.22 -2.02
N ILE A 91 -8.55 10.81 -3.30
CA ILE A 91 -7.67 9.74 -3.78
C ILE A 91 -6.20 10.07 -3.52
N VAL A 92 -5.77 11.28 -3.88
CA VAL A 92 -4.37 11.71 -3.69
C VAL A 92 -3.99 11.70 -2.21
N GLU A 93 -4.90 12.15 -1.33
CA GLU A 93 -4.64 12.21 0.11
C GLU A 93 -4.56 10.81 0.73
N ILE A 94 -5.47 9.89 0.37
CA ILE A 94 -5.40 8.50 0.82
C ILE A 94 -4.13 7.83 0.34
N CYS A 95 -3.73 8.06 -0.91
CA CYS A 95 -2.48 7.55 -1.44
C CYS A 95 -1.27 8.11 -0.67
N ARG A 96 -1.26 9.40 -0.35
CA ARG A 96 -0.20 10.06 0.43
C ARG A 96 -0.08 9.48 1.84
N ILE A 97 -1.19 9.39 2.58
CA ILE A 97 -1.22 8.88 3.96
C ILE A 97 -0.70 7.44 4.01
N ASN A 98 -1.11 6.62 3.05
CA ASN A 98 -0.81 5.19 3.03
C ASN A 98 0.45 4.81 2.24
N LYS A 99 1.20 5.81 1.76
CA LYS A 99 2.42 5.63 0.94
C LYS A 99 2.15 4.71 -0.25
N ILE A 100 1.01 4.91 -0.90
CA ILE A 100 0.64 4.32 -2.18
C ILE A 100 1.10 5.33 -3.22
N TYR A 101 2.02 4.91 -4.09
CA TYR A 101 2.52 5.74 -5.17
C TYR A 101 1.69 5.44 -6.41
N LEU A 102 0.98 6.45 -6.92
CA LEU A 102 0.17 6.39 -8.14
C LEU A 102 1.04 6.40 -9.40
#